data_AF-A0A0D7WZE2-F1
#
_entry.id   AF-A0A0D7WZE2-F1
#
_cell.length_a   1.000
_cell.length_b   1.000
_cell.length_c   1.000
_cell.angle_alpha   90.00
_cell.angle_beta   90.00
_cell.angle_gamma   90.00
#
_symmetry.space_group_name_H-M   'P 1'
#
loop_
_entity.id
_entity.type
_entity.pdbx_description
1 polymer ?
#
loop_
_entity_poly.entity_id
_entity_poly.type
_entity_poly.pdbx_seq_one_letter_code
_entity_poly.pdbx_strand_id
1 'polypeptide(L)' 'MLTKSDSFQLAPEIFETIYKEKVSIQWGVKDQIYKLPEQFHSLHTLYIPAAHHFPISQPERTAHWLKQHMGQNNIRA' A
#
# COMPACT_ATOMS: atom_id res chain seq x y z
N MET A 1 25.74 1.82 -8.20
CA MET A 1 24.69 1.15 -8.98
C MET A 1 24.02 0.13 -8.07
N LEU A 2 22.88 0.48 -7.47
CA LEU A 2 22.12 -0.39 -6.57
C LEU A 2 21.14 -1.23 -7.40
N THR A 3 21.68 -2.22 -8.12
CA THR A 3 20.87 -3.20 -8.86
C THR A 3 21.26 -4.58 -8.41
N LYS A 4 20.76 -4.99 -7.25
CA LYS A 4 20.46 -6.40 -7.04
C LYS A 4 18.96 -6.53 -7.02
N SER A 5 18.43 -7.11 -8.09
CA SER A 5 17.06 -7.59 -8.21
C SER A 5 16.89 -8.85 -7.35
N ASP A 6 17.29 -8.80 -6.09
CA ASP A 6 16.76 -9.72 -5.08
C ASP A 6 15.34 -9.21 -4.80
N SER A 7 14.49 -9.37 -5.81
CA SER A 7 13.08 -9.03 -5.78
C SER A 7 12.49 -9.74 -4.59
N PHE A 8 11.86 -8.99 -3.68
CA PHE A 8 11.08 -9.53 -2.58
C PHE A 8 10.16 -10.64 -3.10
N GLN A 9 10.56 -11.90 -2.90
CA GLN A 9 9.71 -13.05 -3.19
C GLN A 9 8.84 -13.26 -1.96
N LEU A 10 7.62 -12.75 -2.02
CA LEU A 10 6.61 -13.02 -1.01
C LEU A 10 6.21 -14.49 -1.10
N ALA A 11 6.38 -15.23 0.00
CA ALA A 11 5.89 -16.60 0.11
C ALA A 11 4.35 -16.61 -0.02
N PRO A 12 3.78 -17.19 -1.09
CA PRO A 12 2.36 -17.04 -1.42
C PRO A 12 1.41 -17.60 -0.34
N GLU A 13 1.83 -18.67 0.34
CA GLU A 13 1.02 -19.42 1.30
C GLU A 13 0.70 -18.62 2.58
N ILE A 14 1.60 -17.71 2.99
CA ILE A 14 1.40 -16.84 4.16
C ILE A 14 0.56 -15.61 3.79
N PHE A 15 0.58 -15.22 2.51
CA PHE A 15 -0.06 -14.01 2.00
C PHE A 15 -1.59 -14.07 2.01
N GLU A 16 -2.15 -15.20 1.55
CA GLU A 16 -3.59 -15.38 1.38
C GLU A 16 -4.37 -15.22 2.70
N THR A 17 -3.85 -15.75 3.81
CA THR A 17 -4.61 -15.81 5.07
C THR A 17 -4.30 -14.67 6.03
N ILE A 18 -3.03 -14.23 6.14
CA ILE A 18 -2.63 -13.27 7.19
C ILE A 18 -2.69 -11.81 6.70
N TYR A 19 -2.39 -11.57 5.43
CA TYR A 19 -2.19 -10.22 4.92
C TYR A 19 -3.44 -9.57 4.34
N LYS A 20 -4.39 -10.35 3.79
CA LYS A 20 -5.66 -9.82 3.26
C LYS A 20 -6.47 -9.03 4.28
N GLU A 21 -6.46 -9.44 5.55
CA GLU A 21 -7.23 -8.78 6.61
C GLU A 21 -6.45 -7.69 7.36
N LYS A 22 -5.11 -7.73 7.33
CA LYS A 22 -4.26 -6.88 8.18
C LYS A 22 -3.52 -5.79 7.44
N VAL A 23 -3.39 -5.90 6.12
CA VAL A 23 -2.65 -4.94 5.29
C VAL A 23 -3.56 -4.23 4.32
N SER A 24 -3.35 -2.93 4.23
CA SER A 24 -3.98 -2.09 3.21
C SER A 24 -2.91 -1.31 2.47
N ILE A 25 -3.07 -1.20 1.15
CA ILE A 25 -2.17 -0.44 0.29
C ILE A 25 -2.75 0.97 0.11
N GLN A 26 -1.92 2.01 0.23
CA GLN A 26 -2.27 3.35 -0.27
C GLN A 26 -1.60 3.55 -1.62
N TRP A 27 -2.40 3.74 -2.67
CA TRP A 27 -1.91 3.84 -4.04
C TRP A 27 -2.23 5.19 -4.67
N GLY A 28 -1.20 5.90 -5.13
CA GLY A 28 -1.34 7.17 -5.83
C GLY A 28 -1.76 6.98 -7.29
N VAL A 29 -2.79 7.69 -7.75
CA VAL A 29 -3.32 7.56 -9.12
C VAL A 29 -2.81 8.61 -10.11
N LYS A 30 -1.99 9.58 -9.67
CA LYS A 30 -1.47 10.63 -10.57
C LYS A 30 -0.28 10.15 -11.41
N ASP A 31 0.44 9.13 -10.98
CA ASP A 31 1.44 8.47 -11.82
C ASP A 31 0.77 7.42 -12.70
N GLN A 32 0.76 7.67 -14.00
CA GLN A 32 0.19 6.75 -14.97
C GLN A 32 1.18 5.69 -15.47
N ILE A 33 2.49 5.91 -15.21
CA ILE A 33 3.57 5.02 -15.65
C ILE A 33 3.60 3.75 -14.81
N TYR A 34 3.22 3.83 -13.54
CA TYR A 34 3.24 2.71 -12.60
C TYR A 34 1.84 2.19 -12.35
N LYS A 35 1.70 0.87 -12.35
CA LYS A 35 0.46 0.16 -12.02
C LYS A 35 0.69 -0.68 -10.78
N LEU A 36 -0.36 -0.88 -9.99
CA LEU A 36 -0.33 -1.85 -8.90
C LEU A 36 -0.11 -3.25 -9.52
N PRO A 37 0.94 -4.00 -9.12
CA PRO A 37 1.15 -5.37 -9.60
C PRO A 37 -0.05 -6.27 -9.31
N GLU A 38 -0.38 -7.17 -10.25
CA GLU A 38 -1.58 -8.02 -10.21
C GLU A 38 -1.71 -8.84 -8.92
N GLN A 39 -0.58 -9.36 -8.41
CA GLN A 39 -0.51 -10.12 -7.16
C GLN A 39 -1.03 -9.36 -5.92
N PHE A 40 -1.15 -8.03 -5.98
CA PHE A 40 -1.64 -7.20 -4.89
C PHE A 40 -3.08 -6.72 -5.08
N HIS A 41 -3.73 -7.03 -6.21
CA HIS A 41 -5.10 -6.58 -6.48
C HIS A 41 -6.13 -7.18 -5.52
N SER A 42 -5.81 -8.31 -4.88
CA SER A 42 -6.65 -8.94 -3.86
C SER A 42 -6.55 -8.27 -2.48
N LEU A 43 -5.60 -7.36 -2.27
CA LEU A 43 -5.49 -6.59 -1.04
C LEU A 43 -6.40 -5.37 -1.05
N HIS A 44 -6.94 -5.03 0.11
CA HIS A 44 -7.63 -3.75 0.28
C HIS A 44 -6.70 -2.60 -0.10
N THR A 45 -7.12 -1.82 -1.10
CA THR A 45 -6.32 -0.74 -1.67
C THR A 45 -7.11 0.55 -1.63
N LEU A 46 -6.51 1.57 -1.01
CA LEU A 46 -6.99 2.93 -0.91
C LEU A 46 -6.34 3.77 -1.99
N TYR A 47 -7.13 4.21 -2.97
CA TYR A 47 -6.66 5.06 -4.04
C TYR A 47 -6.67 6.53 -3.60
N ILE A 48 -5.51 7.19 -3.68
CA ILE A 48 -5.36 8.60 -3.30
C ILE A 48 -5.01 9.46 -4.52
N PRO A 49 -5.51 10.71 -4.62
CA PRO A 49 -5.28 11.61 -5.74
C PRO A 49 -3.88 12.25 -5.70
N ALA A 50 -2.84 11.42 -5.60
CA ALA A 50 -1.45 11.81 -5.42
C ALA A 50 -0.49 10.99 -6.29
N ALA A 51 0.76 11.43 -6.37
CA ALA A 51 1.86 10.78 -7.09
C ALA A 51 2.85 10.11 -6.11
N HIS A 52 3.86 9.40 -6.60
CA HIS A 52 4.82 8.62 -5.81
C HIS A 52 5.57 9.44 -4.74
N HIS A 53 5.87 10.73 -4.99
CA HIS A 53 6.52 11.61 -4.02
C HIS A 53 5.59 12.18 -2.93
N PHE A 54 4.32 11.75 -2.88
CA PHE A 54 3.35 12.29 -1.94
C PHE A 54 3.80 12.22 -0.45
N PRO A 55 4.33 11.10 0.06
CA PRO A 55 4.81 11.02 1.44
C PRO A 55 5.91 12.02 1.79
N ILE A 56 6.74 12.37 0.81
CA ILE A 56 7.88 13.28 0.99
C ILE A 56 7.44 14.73 0.84
N SER A 57 6.58 15.00 -0.15
CA SER A 57 6.15 16.38 -0.48
C SER A 57 5.04 16.93 0.40
N GLN A 58 4.23 16.07 1.04
CA GLN A 58 3.11 16.48 1.89
C GLN A 58 3.00 15.60 3.17
N PRO A 59 4.03 15.60 4.03
CA PRO A 59 4.13 14.66 5.15
C PRO A 59 2.97 14.75 6.15
N GLU A 60 2.45 15.94 6.44
CA GLU A 60 1.31 16.13 7.34
C GLU A 60 0.04 15.51 6.77
N ARG A 61 -0.18 15.68 5.45
CA ARG A 61 -1.33 15.11 4.77
C ARG A 61 -1.21 13.59 4.68
N THR A 62 -0.01 13.07 4.44
CA THR A 62 0.26 11.64 4.51
C THR A 62 -0.04 11.08 5.90
N ALA A 63 0.39 11.76 6.97
CA ALA A 63 0.07 11.36 8.33
C ALA A 63 -1.45 11.36 8.60
N HIS A 64 -2.18 12.34 8.06
CA HIS A 64 -3.64 12.38 8.15
C HIS A 64 -4.30 11.15 7.48
N TRP A 65 -3.90 10.83 6.25
CA TRP A 65 -4.39 9.64 5.54
C TRP A 65 -4.07 8.35 6.29
N LEU A 66 -2.85 8.20 6.80
CA LEU A 66 -2.47 7.04 7.62
C LEU A 66 -3.38 6.91 8.85
N LYS A 67 -3.60 8.00 9.61
CA LYS A 67 -4.43 7.97 10.82
C LYS A 67 -5.89 7.60 10.53
N GLN A 68 -6.48 8.13 9.46
CA GLN A 68 -7.87 7.84 9.11
C GLN A 68 -8.09 6.34 8.84
N HIS A 69 -7.10 5.67 8.26
CA HIS A 69 -7.24 4.28 7.83
C HIS A 69 -6.65 3.25 8.79
N MET A 70 -5.75 3.65 9.70
CA MET A 70 -5.30 2.78 10.80
C MET A 70 -6.39 2.56 11.86
N GLY A 71 -7.34 3.50 12.02
CA GLY A 71 -8.42 3.41 13.00
C GLY A 71 -9.59 2.49 12.63
N GLN A 72 -9.69 2.06 11.37
CA GLN A 72 -10.83 1.26 10.88
C GLN A 72 -10.67 -0.26 11.13
N ASN A 73 -9.47 -0.73 11.49
CA ASN A 73 -9.19 -2.16 11.73
C ASN A 73 -9.41 -2.60 13.20
N ASN A 74 -9.78 -1.69 14.10
CA ASN A 74 -9.91 -1.96 15.54
C ASN A 74 -11.35 -2.05 16.08
N ILE A 75 -12.36 -2.14 15.20
CA ILE A 75 -13.78 -2.21 15.63
C ILE A 75 -14.45 -3.49 15.13
N ARG A 76 -13.81 -4.64 15.33
CA ARG A 76 -14.46 -5.98 15.28
C ARG A 76 -13.75 -6.92 16.25
N ALA A 77 -14.06 -6.76 17.54
CA ALA A 77 -13.87 -7.78 18.57
C ALA A 77 -15.18 -7.88 19.35
#